data_AF-A0A8J7FUG2-F1
#
_entry.id   AF-A0A8J7FUG2-F1
#
_cell.length_a   1.000
_cell.length_b   1.000
_cell.length_c   1.000
_cell.angle_alpha   90.00
_cell.angle_beta   90.00
_cell.angle_gamma   90.00
#
_symmetry.space_group_name_H-M   'P 1'
#
loop_
_entity.id
_entity.type
_entity.pdbx_description
1 polymer ?
#
loop_
_entity_poly.entity_id
_entity_poly.type
_entity_poly.pdbx_seq_one_letter_code
_entity_poly.pdbx_strand_id
1 'polypeptide(L)'
;MNDLLAKTVAEELSLKCLSRFCSAHACSLPQACDVLAVEIARRFLQGSLQFDQGDVALNHLLAVMTQTEFWTLLENSYPPLAFAIYRAFDAGEYHHPGDAPTLDPVEQYTRPMLLAVFNALPEGIGDSE
;
A
#
# COMPACT_ATOMS: atom_id res chain seq x y z
N MET A 1 -5.97 -13.02 -3.18
CA MET A 1 -5.89 -11.55 -3.10
C MET A 1 -7.08 -10.93 -2.38
N ASN A 2 -8.33 -11.11 -2.86
CA ASN A 2 -9.52 -10.46 -2.28
C ASN A 2 -9.69 -10.62 -0.76
N ASP A 3 -9.43 -11.81 -0.20
CA ASP A 3 -9.50 -12.02 1.26
C ASP A 3 -8.46 -11.19 2.02
N LEU A 4 -7.22 -11.12 1.51
CA LEU A 4 -6.15 -10.36 2.14
C LEU A 4 -6.44 -8.86 2.12
N LEU A 5 -6.98 -8.35 1.01
CA LEU A 5 -7.44 -6.97 0.88
C LEU A 5 -8.63 -6.66 1.81
N ALA A 6 -9.62 -7.56 1.89
CA ALA A 6 -10.73 -7.38 2.80
C ALA A 6 -10.24 -7.27 4.25
N LYS A 7 -9.22 -8.05 4.62
CA LYS A 7 -8.59 -7.98 5.94
C LYS A 7 -7.79 -6.71 6.18
N THR A 8 -7.16 -6.12 5.17
CA THR A 8 -6.49 -4.81 5.36
C THR A 8 -7.50 -3.71 5.61
N VAL A 9 -8.57 -3.66 4.81
CA VAL A 9 -9.61 -2.63 4.93
C VAL A 9 -10.39 -2.78 6.24
N ALA A 10 -10.59 -4.02 6.72
CA ALA A 10 -11.23 -4.30 8.00
C ALA A 10 -10.28 -4.19 9.21
N GLU A 11 -9.03 -3.77 9.01
CA GLU A 11 -8.00 -3.68 10.07
C GLU A 11 -7.72 -5.03 10.78
N GLU A 12 -7.93 -6.14 10.06
CA GLU A 12 -7.71 -7.52 10.52
C GLU A 12 -6.41 -8.14 9.97
N LEU A 13 -5.64 -7.42 9.15
CA LEU A 13 -4.36 -7.91 8.64
C LEU A 13 -3.41 -8.21 9.81
N SER A 14 -2.70 -9.33 9.72
CA SER A 14 -1.64 -9.70 10.66
C SER A 14 -0.46 -10.34 9.94
N LEU A 15 0.69 -10.45 10.61
CA LEU A 15 1.83 -11.22 10.08
C LEU A 15 1.47 -12.66 9.75
N LYS A 16 0.54 -13.28 10.49
CA LYS A 16 0.06 -14.63 10.18
C LYS A 16 -0.68 -14.69 8.84
N CYS A 17 -1.47 -13.66 8.52
CA CYS A 17 -2.13 -13.54 7.21
C CYS A 17 -1.10 -13.44 6.09
N LEU A 18 -0.10 -12.56 6.23
CA LEU A 18 0.97 -12.40 5.25
C LEU A 18 1.79 -13.69 5.09
N SER A 19 2.21 -14.34 6.18
CA SER A 19 2.94 -15.62 6.12
C SER A 19 2.15 -16.74 5.44
N ARG A 20 0.83 -16.79 5.64
CA ARG A 20 -0.04 -17.73 4.93
C ARG A 20 -0.11 -17.42 3.44
N PHE A 21 -0.21 -16.14 3.07
CA PHE A 21 -0.16 -15.71 1.68
C PHE A 21 1.17 -16.09 1.02
N CYS A 22 2.29 -15.76 1.67
CA CYS A 22 3.64 -16.16 1.24
C CYS A 22 3.77 -17.66 0.99
N SER A 23 3.23 -18.48 1.90
CA SER A 23 3.26 -19.94 1.77
C SER A 23 2.45 -20.45 0.58
N ALA A 24 1.31 -19.81 0.28
CA ALA A 24 0.44 -20.19 -0.84
C ALA A 24 0.98 -19.72 -2.20
N HIS A 25 1.74 -18.62 -2.23
CA HIS A 25 2.18 -17.96 -3.46
C HIS A 25 3.70 -18.02 -3.68
N ALA A 26 4.43 -18.74 -2.83
CA ALA A 26 5.89 -18.88 -2.89
C ALA A 26 6.64 -17.53 -2.96
N CYS A 27 6.21 -16.55 -2.15
CA CYS A 27 6.84 -15.24 -2.07
C CYS A 27 7.36 -14.93 -0.66
N SER A 28 8.19 -13.91 -0.52
CA SER A 28 8.66 -13.40 0.77
C SER A 28 7.64 -12.43 1.40
N LEU A 29 7.78 -12.18 2.71
CA LEU A 29 6.95 -11.18 3.42
C LEU A 29 7.02 -9.78 2.78
N PRO A 30 8.21 -9.25 2.42
CA PRO A 30 8.32 -7.98 1.70
C PRO A 30 7.56 -7.98 0.36
N GLN A 31 7.69 -9.06 -0.42
CA GLN A 31 6.96 -9.21 -1.68
C GLN A 31 5.45 -9.24 -1.47
N ALA A 32 4.95 -9.87 -0.39
CA ALA A 32 3.54 -9.86 -0.06
C ALA A 32 3.03 -8.45 0.29
N CYS A 33 3.82 -7.65 1.03
CA CYS A 33 3.50 -6.25 1.31
C CYS A 33 3.46 -5.41 0.02
N ASP A 34 4.45 -5.56 -0.85
CA ASP A 34 4.51 -4.86 -2.14
C ASP A 34 3.31 -5.19 -3.01
N VAL A 35 2.98 -6.48 -3.17
CA VAL A 35 1.83 -6.95 -3.95
C VAL A 35 0.51 -6.40 -3.40
N LEU A 36 0.34 -6.38 -2.08
CA LEU A 36 -0.87 -5.88 -1.43
C LEU A 36 -1.01 -4.36 -1.58
N ALA A 37 0.07 -3.61 -1.36
CA ALA A 37 0.09 -2.17 -1.55
C ALA A 37 -0.20 -1.79 -3.02
N VAL A 38 0.40 -2.50 -3.98
CA VAL A 38 0.12 -2.31 -5.42
C VAL A 38 -1.34 -2.57 -5.74
N GLU A 39 -1.95 -3.63 -5.18
CA GLU A 39 -3.36 -3.92 -5.43
C GLU A 39 -4.29 -2.85 -4.84
N ILE A 40 -4.02 -2.35 -3.64
CA ILE A 40 -4.75 -1.22 -3.04
C ILE A 40 -4.67 0.00 -3.94
N ALA A 41 -3.46 0.39 -4.35
CA ALA A 41 -3.23 1.54 -5.20
C ALA A 41 -3.88 1.40 -6.58
N ARG A 42 -3.82 0.21 -7.19
CA ARG A 42 -4.47 -0.10 -8.47
C ARG A 42 -5.98 0.11 -8.36
N ARG A 43 -6.62 -0.47 -7.34
CA ARG A 43 -8.07 -0.35 -7.16
C ARG A 43 -8.52 1.09 -6.92
N PHE A 44 -7.74 1.85 -6.16
CA PHE A 44 -7.97 3.27 -5.96
C PHE A 44 -7.86 4.07 -7.27
N LEU A 45 -6.80 3.83 -8.06
CA LEU A 45 -6.64 4.48 -9.36
C LEU A 45 -7.77 4.13 -10.34
N GLN A 46 -8.29 2.90 -10.28
CA GLN A 46 -9.43 2.44 -11.07
C GLN A 46 -10.79 2.92 -10.55
N GLY A 47 -10.85 3.60 -9.39
CA GLY A 47 -12.09 4.06 -8.76
C GLY A 47 -12.93 2.94 -8.11
N SER A 48 -12.35 1.74 -7.95
CA SER A 48 -13.01 0.59 -7.31
C SER A 48 -12.76 0.49 -5.80
N LEU A 49 -11.89 1.36 -5.26
CA LEU A 49 -11.63 1.55 -3.84
C LEU A 49 -11.62 3.06 -3.54
N GLN A 50 -12.34 3.50 -2.52
CA GLN A 50 -12.34 4.90 -2.11
C GLN A 50 -11.03 5.27 -1.39
N PHE A 51 -10.69 6.56 -1.38
CA PHE A 51 -9.44 7.05 -0.77
C PHE A 51 -9.34 6.63 0.70
N ASP A 52 -10.39 6.87 1.49
CA ASP A 52 -10.47 6.52 2.92
C ASP A 52 -10.22 5.02 3.18
N GLN A 53 -10.77 4.16 2.34
CA GLN A 53 -10.56 2.70 2.44
C GLN A 53 -9.12 2.30 2.10
N GLY A 54 -8.52 2.93 1.08
CA GLY A 54 -7.14 2.70 0.70
C GLY A 54 -6.16 3.21 1.76
N ASP A 55 -6.46 4.37 2.34
CA ASP A 55 -5.69 5.00 3.39
C ASP A 55 -5.66 4.14 4.66
N VAL A 56 -6.84 3.74 5.17
CA VAL A 56 -6.96 2.81 6.31
C VAL A 56 -6.18 1.52 6.05
N ALA A 57 -6.30 0.95 4.84
CA ALA A 57 -5.61 -0.30 4.51
C ALA A 57 -4.07 -0.15 4.50
N LEU A 58 -3.54 0.97 4.02
CA LEU A 58 -2.10 1.23 3.97
C LEU A 58 -1.53 1.62 5.33
N ASN A 59 -2.26 2.39 6.12
CA ASN A 59 -1.95 2.66 7.52
C ASN A 59 -1.88 1.36 8.34
N HIS A 60 -2.84 0.45 8.14
CA HIS A 60 -2.82 -0.86 8.79
C HIS A 60 -1.69 -1.77 8.29
N LEU A 61 -1.37 -1.75 6.99
CA LEU A 61 -0.22 -2.46 6.44
C LEU A 61 1.09 -1.94 7.04
N LEU A 62 1.24 -0.63 7.22
CA LEU A 62 2.40 -0.02 7.89
C LEU A 62 2.51 -0.48 9.35
N ALA A 63 1.39 -0.54 10.08
CA ALA A 63 1.36 -1.07 11.44
C ALA A 63 1.86 -2.52 11.52
N VAL A 64 1.57 -3.35 10.51
CA VAL A 64 2.12 -4.71 10.41
C VAL A 64 3.62 -4.71 10.08
N MET A 65 4.07 -3.87 9.15
CA MET A 65 5.49 -3.75 8.76
C MET A 65 6.39 -3.23 9.89
N THR A 66 5.82 -2.55 10.89
CA THR A 66 6.54 -2.00 12.05
C THR A 66 6.53 -2.93 13.28
N GLN A 67 5.88 -4.10 13.19
CA GLN A 67 5.97 -5.12 14.24
C GLN A 67 7.42 -5.63 14.36
N THR A 68 7.87 -5.88 15.60
CA THR A 68 9.27 -6.22 15.90
C THR A 68 9.77 -7.39 15.07
N GLU A 69 8.95 -8.43 14.88
CA GLU A 69 9.30 -9.61 14.10
C GLU A 69 9.57 -9.28 12.62
N PHE A 70 8.75 -8.44 12.01
CA PHE A 70 8.93 -8.02 10.62
C PHE A 70 10.09 -7.03 10.47
N TRP A 71 10.14 -6.05 11.37
CA TRP A 71 11.15 -4.99 11.34
C TRP A 71 12.57 -5.56 11.50
N THR A 72 12.74 -6.55 12.37
CA THR A 72 14.02 -7.25 12.56
C THR A 72 14.39 -8.08 11.33
N LEU A 73 13.42 -8.77 10.70
CA LEU A 73 13.65 -9.57 9.50
C LEU A 73 14.21 -8.74 8.33
N LEU A 74 13.80 -7.47 8.24
CA LEU A 74 14.24 -6.54 7.21
C LEU A 74 15.38 -5.62 7.63
N GLU A 75 16.15 -5.99 8.66
CA GLU A 75 17.28 -5.19 9.14
C GLU A 75 16.90 -3.73 9.46
N ASN A 76 15.71 -3.53 10.02
CA ASN A 76 15.13 -2.22 10.33
C ASN A 76 14.86 -1.35 9.09
N SER A 77 14.34 -1.95 8.01
CA SER A 77 13.96 -1.25 6.78
C SER A 77 12.53 -1.59 6.32
N TYR A 78 11.96 -0.71 5.50
CA TYR A 78 10.67 -0.96 4.85
C TYR A 78 10.87 -1.59 3.46
N PRO A 79 9.94 -2.44 2.98
CA PRO A 79 9.83 -2.76 1.56
C PRO A 79 9.67 -1.46 0.75
N PRO A 80 10.60 -1.13 -0.17
CA PRO A 80 10.63 0.19 -0.79
C PRO A 80 9.36 0.56 -1.57
N LEU A 81 8.76 -0.42 -2.25
CA LEU A 81 7.57 -0.20 -3.08
C LEU A 81 6.32 -0.01 -2.22
N ALA A 82 6.06 -0.90 -1.26
CA ALA A 82 4.95 -0.73 -0.31
C ALA A 82 5.04 0.61 0.44
N PHE A 83 6.26 1.01 0.85
CA PHE A 83 6.45 2.29 1.54
C PHE A 83 6.26 3.50 0.62
N ALA A 84 6.67 3.42 -0.64
CA ALA A 84 6.42 4.48 -1.62
C ALA A 84 4.92 4.71 -1.85
N ILE A 85 4.14 3.62 -1.91
CA ILE A 85 2.68 3.67 -2.05
C ILE A 85 2.02 4.24 -0.79
N TYR A 86 2.44 3.78 0.40
CA TYR A 86 1.99 4.35 1.67
C TYR A 86 2.18 5.88 1.70
N ARG A 87 3.38 6.36 1.36
CA ARG A 87 3.66 7.81 1.32
C ARG A 87 2.81 8.60 0.33
N ALA A 88 2.33 7.97 -0.74
CA ALA A 88 1.43 8.63 -1.68
C ALA A 88 0.04 8.88 -1.05
N PHE A 89 -0.46 7.93 -0.26
CA PHE A 89 -1.72 8.10 0.47
C PHE A 89 -1.56 9.10 1.62
N ASP A 90 -0.51 8.97 2.43
CA ASP A 90 -0.17 9.91 3.52
C ASP A 90 -0.09 11.37 3.02
N ALA A 91 0.51 11.59 1.86
CA ALA A 91 0.58 12.92 1.25
C ALA A 91 -0.79 13.49 0.81
N GLY A 92 -1.80 12.66 0.62
CA GLY A 92 -3.17 13.09 0.28
C GLY A 92 -4.09 13.29 1.48
N GLU A 93 -3.65 12.99 2.70
CA GLU A 93 -4.50 13.13 3.90
C GLU A 93 -4.73 14.59 4.31
N TYR A 94 -3.85 15.51 3.90
CA TYR A 94 -3.85 16.88 4.40
C TYR A 94 -3.46 17.91 3.35
N HIS A 95 -3.86 19.15 3.58
CA HIS A 95 -3.38 20.29 2.78
C HIS A 95 -1.96 20.65 3.20
N HIS A 96 -1.04 20.68 2.25
CA HIS A 96 0.35 21.07 2.48
C HIS A 96 0.50 22.59 2.58
N PRO A 97 1.59 23.08 3.19
CA PRO A 97 1.87 24.51 3.24
C PRO A 97 1.93 25.13 1.84
N GLY A 98 1.03 26.08 1.57
CA GLY A 98 0.93 26.77 0.28
C GLY A 98 -0.25 26.31 -0.59
N ASP A 99 -0.97 25.26 -0.17
CA ASP A 99 -2.14 24.78 -0.89
C ASP A 99 -3.29 25.79 -0.83
N ALA A 100 -4.00 25.89 -1.95
CA ALA A 100 -5.25 26.63 -1.98
C ALA A 100 -6.30 25.91 -1.11
N PRO A 101 -7.19 26.62 -0.38
CA PRO A 101 -8.22 25.98 0.45
C PRO A 101 -9.26 25.13 -0.31
N THR A 102 -9.24 25.19 -1.64
CA THR A 102 -10.15 24.45 -2.52
C THR A 102 -9.45 23.32 -3.28
N LEU A 103 -8.15 23.14 -3.05
CA LEU A 103 -7.37 22.07 -3.62
C LEU A 103 -7.84 20.74 -3.02
N ASP A 104 -7.92 19.71 -3.84
CA ASP A 104 -8.08 18.34 -3.35
C ASP A 104 -6.68 17.72 -3.22
N PRO A 105 -6.18 17.47 -2.00
CA PRO A 105 -4.85 16.88 -1.81
C PRO A 105 -4.72 15.48 -2.42
N VAL A 106 -5.80 14.72 -2.53
CA VAL A 106 -5.78 13.37 -3.13
C VAL A 106 -5.47 13.46 -4.62
N GLU A 107 -6.12 14.39 -5.32
CA GLU A 107 -5.90 14.63 -6.75
C GLU A 107 -4.56 15.32 -7.01
N GLN A 108 -4.10 16.16 -6.08
CA GLN A 108 -2.82 16.87 -6.21
C GLN A 108 -1.60 15.97 -5.91
N TYR A 109 -1.70 15.07 -4.92
CA TYR A 109 -0.55 14.33 -4.38
C TYR A 109 -0.69 12.84 -4.59
N THR A 110 -1.74 12.20 -4.04
CA THR A 110 -1.88 10.74 -4.07
C THR A 110 -1.90 10.21 -5.50
N ARG A 111 -2.80 10.70 -6.36
CA ARG A 111 -2.89 10.19 -7.73
C ARG A 111 -1.59 10.38 -8.52
N PRO A 112 -0.98 11.58 -8.59
CA PRO A 112 0.27 11.75 -9.34
C PRO A 112 1.42 10.91 -8.80
N MET A 113 1.57 10.78 -7.48
CA MET A 113 2.61 9.96 -6.87
C MET A 113 2.43 8.47 -7.18
N LEU A 114 1.20 7.96 -7.12
CA LEU A 114 0.91 6.57 -7.50
C LEU A 114 1.20 6.33 -8.98
N LEU A 115 0.78 7.23 -9.87
CA LEU A 115 1.10 7.11 -11.30
C LEU A 115 2.61 7.09 -11.55
N ALA A 116 3.39 7.89 -10.82
CA ALA A 116 4.84 7.86 -10.89
C ALA A 116 5.43 6.52 -10.40
N VAL A 117 4.88 5.93 -9.33
CA VAL A 117 5.25 4.59 -8.87
C VAL A 117 4.96 3.54 -9.96
N PHE A 118 3.76 3.53 -10.52
CA PHE A 118 3.37 2.56 -11.57
C PHE A 118 4.20 2.71 -12.85
N ASN A 119 4.52 3.95 -13.26
CA ASN A 119 5.38 4.20 -14.42
C ASN A 119 6.83 3.73 -14.22
N ALA A 120 7.26 3.59 -12.96
CA ALA A 120 8.60 3.10 -12.61
C ALA A 120 8.65 1.59 -12.34
N LEU A 121 7.50 0.89 -12.34
CA LEU A 121 7.49 -0.56 -12.16
C LEU A 121 8.10 -1.24 -13.40
N PRO A 122 8.98 -2.24 -13.22
CA PRO A 122 9.41 -3.09 -14.32
C PRO A 122 8.21 -3.86 -14.90
N GLU A 123 8.20 -4.08 -16.22
CA GLU A 123 7.16 -4.87 -16.90
C GLU A 123 6.96 -6.23 -16.20
N GLY A 124 5.70 -6.57 -15.88
CA GLY A 124 5.31 -7.85 -15.27
C GLY A 124 5.02 -7.83 -13.76
N ILE A 125 5.23 -6.71 -13.04
CA ILE A 125 4.70 -6.55 -11.66
C ILE A 125 3.32 -5.90 -11.73
N GLY A 126 2.27 -6.72 -11.74
CA GLY A 126 0.88 -6.24 -11.68
C GLY A 126 -0.12 -6.90 -12.62
N ASP A 127 0.34 -7.81 -13.48
CA ASP A 127 -0.49 -8.55 -14.43
C ASP A 127 -1.02 -9.88 -13.86
N SER A 128 -1.27 -9.93 -12.56
CA SER A 128 -1.95 -11.09 -11.96
C SER A 128 -3.46 -10.87 -12.05
N GLU A 129 -4.06 -11.57 -13.02
CA GLU A 129 -5.51 -11.87 -13.10
C GLU A 129 -6.09 -12.40 -11.78
#